data_AF-R6WFW2-F1
#
_entry.id   AF-R6WFW2-F1
#
_cell.length_a   1.000
_cell.length_b   1.000
_cell.length_c   1.000
_cell.angle_alpha   90.00
_cell.angle_beta   90.00
_cell.angle_gamma   90.00
#
_symmetry.space_group_name_H-M   'P 1'
#
loop_
_entity.id
_entity.type
_entity.pdbx_description
1 polymer ?
#
loop_
_entity_poly.entity_id
_entity_poly.type
_entity_poly.pdbx_seq_one_letter_code
_entity_poly.pdbx_strand_id
1 'polypeptide(L)'
;MARYVAKNIIAAGAAKKCEVQIAYAIGVARPLSVCVKTFGTGVCGDDRLADIVNEVFDLRPAAIIEQLDLRKPIYRDLSAYGHFGREELGVRWESTDKADEIKSRL
;
A
#
# COMPACT_ATOMS: atom_id res chain seq x y z
N MET A 1 -4.39 3.47 0.98
CA MET A 1 -3.71 2.57 0.01
C MET A 1 -2.19 2.61 0.10
N ALA A 2 -1.52 3.76 -0.06
CA ALA A 2 -0.03 3.80 -0.03
C ALA A 2 0.58 3.19 1.25
N ARG A 3 0.01 3.47 2.43
CA ARG A 3 0.41 2.82 3.70
C ARG A 3 0.33 1.29 3.62
N TYR A 4 -0.78 0.76 3.14
CA TYR A 4 -1.03 -0.67 3.01
C TYR A 4 0.00 -1.33 2.09
N VAL A 5 0.27 -0.72 0.93
CA VAL A 5 1.31 -1.16 -0.01
C VAL A 5 2.68 -1.18 0.68
N ALA A 6 3.11 -0.05 1.26
CA ALA A 6 4.41 0.06 1.92
C ALA A 6 4.56 -0.97 3.06
N LYS A 7 3.53 -1.15 3.88
CA LYS A 7 3.55 -2.12 4.97
C LYS A 7 3.68 -3.56 4.46
N ASN A 8 2.98 -3.91 3.38
CA ASN A 8 3.08 -5.24 2.76
C ASN A 8 4.46 -5.47 2.11
N ILE A 9 5.08 -4.46 1.49
CA ILE A 9 6.46 -4.55 0.97
C ILE A 9 7.44 -4.89 2.10
N ILE A 10 7.34 -4.18 3.24
CA ILE A 10 8.20 -4.47 4.40
C ILE A 10 7.91 -5.86 4.97
N ALA A 11 6.64 -6.23 5.14
CA ALA A 11 6.24 -7.53 5.66
C ALA A 11 6.66 -8.71 4.76
N ALA A 12 6.69 -8.50 3.44
CA ALA A 12 7.21 -9.48 2.48
C ALA A 12 8.74 -9.71 2.60
N GLY A 13 9.44 -8.87 3.36
CA GLY A 13 10.90 -8.86 3.43
C GLY A 13 11.55 -8.23 2.19
N ALA A 14 10.78 -7.51 1.37
CA ALA A 14 11.28 -6.91 0.14
C ALA A 14 12.14 -5.65 0.38
N ALA A 15 11.97 -4.99 1.53
CA ALA A 15 12.80 -3.87 1.96
C ALA A 15 12.74 -3.70 3.49
N LYS A 16 13.67 -2.91 4.08
CA LYS A 16 13.61 -2.51 5.50
C LYS A 16 12.99 -1.14 5.73
N LYS A 17 13.02 -0.28 4.70
CA LYS A 17 12.37 1.03 4.66
C LYS A 17 11.74 1.20 3.29
N CYS A 18 10.54 1.75 3.23
CA CYS A 18 9.81 1.93 1.98
C CYS A 18 8.98 3.21 2.05
N GLU A 19 9.07 4.01 0.99
CA GLU A 19 8.16 5.10 0.68
C GLU A 19 7.42 4.77 -0.62
N VAL A 20 6.13 5.09 -0.68
CA VAL A 20 5.28 4.85 -1.85
C VAL A 20 4.57 6.15 -2.20
N GLN A 21 4.71 6.57 -3.45
CA GLN A 21 4.03 7.72 -4.01
C GLN A 21 3.08 7.28 -5.13
N ILE A 22 1.88 7.85 -5.15
CA ILE A 22 0.86 7.54 -6.16
C ILE A 22 0.27 8.87 -6.64
N ALA A 23 0.26 9.10 -7.96
CA ALA A 23 -0.30 10.31 -8.57
C ALA A 23 -1.55 9.99 -9.38
N TYR A 24 -2.57 10.85 -9.30
CA TYR A 24 -3.81 10.76 -10.09
C TYR A 24 -4.11 12.09 -10.77
N ALA A 25 -4.78 12.03 -11.92
CA ALA A 25 -5.48 13.17 -12.50
C ALA A 25 -6.99 13.06 -12.21
N ILE A 26 -7.64 14.20 -12.00
CA ILE A 26 -9.10 14.25 -11.83
C ILE A 26 -9.77 13.64 -13.07
N GLY A 27 -10.72 12.73 -12.85
CA GLY A 27 -11.43 12.03 -13.91
C GLY A 27 -10.72 10.78 -14.48
N VAL A 28 -9.50 10.47 -14.03
CA VAL A 28 -8.75 9.28 -14.48
C VAL A 28 -8.73 8.23 -13.39
N ALA A 29 -9.20 7.02 -13.71
CA ALA A 29 -9.33 5.94 -12.73
C ALA A 29 -7.98 5.30 -12.34
N ARG A 30 -7.11 5.02 -13.31
CA ARG A 30 -5.78 4.46 -13.02
C ARG A 30 -4.81 5.59 -12.60
N PRO A 31 -3.86 5.33 -11.71
CA PRO A 31 -2.84 6.32 -11.38
C PRO A 31 -2.00 6.68 -12.62
N LEU A 32 -1.55 7.93 -12.68
CA LEU A 32 -0.58 8.39 -13.68
C LEU A 32 0.80 7.79 -13.42
N SER A 33 1.16 7.64 -12.14
CA SER A 33 2.42 7.06 -11.73
C SER A 33 2.32 6.41 -10.35
N VAL A 34 3.14 5.38 -10.17
CA VAL A 34 3.42 4.71 -8.89
C VAL A 34 4.93 4.69 -8.76
N CYS A 35 5.45 5.25 -7.67
CA CYS A 35 6.87 5.27 -7.38
C CYS A 35 7.11 4.60 -6.02
N VAL A 36 8.13 3.76 -5.96
CA VAL A 36 8.59 3.09 -4.74
C VAL A 36 10.02 3.54 -4.48
N LYS A 37 10.33 3.86 -3.23
CA LYS A 37 11.68 4.20 -2.81
C LYS A 37 12.07 3.40 -1.57
N THR A 38 13.07 2.54 -1.70
CA THR A 38 13.52 1.68 -0.58
C THR A 38 14.71 2.22 0.19
N PHE A 39 15.26 3.37 -0.23
CA PHE A 39 16.41 4.02 0.42
C PHE A 39 17.63 3.09 0.54
N GLY A 40 17.86 2.23 -0.47
CA GLY A 40 18.98 1.28 -0.49
C GLY A 40 18.78 0.06 0.40
N THR A 41 17.57 -0.16 0.92
CA THR A 41 17.27 -1.34 1.76
C THR A 41 16.48 -2.42 1.03
N GLY A 42 16.12 -2.19 -0.23
CA GLY A 42 15.41 -3.14 -1.07
C GLY A 42 16.25 -4.34 -1.46
N VAL A 43 15.62 -5.50 -1.57
CA VAL A 43 16.26 -6.74 -2.08
C VAL A 43 16.38 -6.74 -3.61
N CYS A 44 15.58 -5.93 -4.30
CA CYS A 44 15.65 -5.66 -5.73
C CYS A 44 15.50 -4.15 -6.00
N GLY A 45 15.60 -3.75 -7.26
CA GLY A 45 15.52 -2.34 -7.66
C GLY A 45 14.17 -1.69 -7.36
N ASP A 46 14.19 -0.40 -7.07
CA ASP A 46 12.99 0.40 -6.76
C ASP A 46 11.95 0.35 -7.91
N ASP A 47 12.40 0.40 -9.16
CA ASP A 47 11.52 0.28 -10.35
C ASP A 47 10.86 -1.09 -10.42
N ARG A 48 11.59 -2.17 -10.11
CA ARG A 48 11.04 -3.53 -10.09
C ARG A 48 9.98 -3.68 -9.01
N LEU A 49 10.18 -3.07 -7.83
CA LEU A 49 9.16 -3.05 -6.79
C LEU A 49 7.93 -2.24 -7.21
N ALA A 50 8.10 -1.12 -7.93
CA ALA A 50 6.99 -0.36 -8.47
C ALA A 50 6.17 -1.18 -9.48
N ASP A 51 6.81 -1.98 -10.34
CA ASP A 51 6.13 -2.91 -11.24
C ASP A 51 5.33 -3.97 -10.46
N ILE A 52 5.95 -4.61 -9.46
CA ILE A 52 5.27 -5.60 -8.61
C ILE A 52 4.05 -4.96 -7.91
N VAL A 53 4.16 -3.71 -7.46
CA VAL A 53 3.03 -3.00 -6.86
C VAL A 53 1.88 -2.84 -7.87
N ASN A 54 2.17 -2.46 -9.12
CA ASN A 54 1.15 -2.34 -10.17
C ASN A 54 0.50 -3.70 -10.54
N GLU A 55 1.24 -4.80 -10.40
CA GLU A 55 0.74 -6.16 -10.63
C GLU A 55 -0.15 -6.67 -9.48
N VAL A 56 0.24 -6.39 -8.23
CA VAL A 56 -0.39 -6.97 -7.03
C VAL A 56 -1.60 -6.15 -6.54
N PHE A 57 -1.58 -4.83 -6.76
CA PHE A 57 -2.57 -3.92 -6.22
C PHE A 57 -3.36 -3.21 -7.32
N ASP A 58 -4.69 -3.30 -7.27
CA ASP A 58 -5.54 -2.44 -8.09
C ASP A 58 -5.68 -1.06 -7.42
N LEU A 59 -4.97 -0.10 -7.96
CA LEU A 59 -4.91 1.26 -7.42
C LEU A 59 -6.01 2.18 -7.96
N ARG A 60 -7.05 1.67 -8.64
CA ARG A 60 -8.19 2.53 -9.01
C ARG A 60 -8.96 2.96 -7.76
N PRO A 61 -9.47 4.21 -7.65
CA PRO A 61 -10.20 4.66 -6.45
C PRO A 61 -11.35 3.74 -6.01
N ALA A 62 -12.11 3.19 -6.96
CA ALA A 62 -13.18 2.24 -6.67
C ALA A 62 -12.64 0.92 -6.09
N ALA A 63 -11.55 0.38 -6.65
CA ALA A 63 -10.93 -0.84 -6.16
C ALA A 63 -10.29 -0.63 -4.78
N ILE A 64 -9.70 0.55 -4.52
CA ILE A 64 -9.20 0.92 -3.18
C ILE A 64 -10.32 0.89 -2.14
N ILE A 65 -11.49 1.43 -2.48
CA ILE A 65 -12.66 1.43 -1.60
C ILE A 65 -13.11 0.00 -1.29
N GLU A 66 -13.16 -0.86 -2.29
CA GLU A 66 -13.57 -2.26 -2.16
C GLU A 66 -12.54 -3.08 -1.37
N GLN A 67 -11.27 -3.04 -1.79
CA GLN A 67 -10.18 -3.81 -1.19
C GLN A 67 -9.93 -3.46 0.28
N LEU A 68 -10.08 -2.18 0.65
CA LEU A 68 -9.92 -1.73 2.03
C LEU A 68 -11.24 -1.63 2.79
N ASP A 69 -12.36 -2.02 2.17
CA ASP A 69 -13.69 -2.07 2.81
C ASP A 69 -14.10 -0.74 3.47
N LEU A 70 -13.91 0.35 2.72
CA LEU A 70 -13.94 1.73 3.25
C LEU A 70 -15.34 2.31 3.46
N ARG A 71 -16.39 1.68 2.94
CA ARG A 71 -17.78 2.18 3.05
C ARG A 71 -18.44 1.77 4.38
N LYS A 72 -17.75 2.06 5.48
CA LYS A 72 -18.15 1.72 6.86
C LYS A 72 -17.87 2.88 7.81
N PRO A 73 -18.59 2.99 8.94
CA PRO A 73 -18.38 4.04 9.93
C PRO A 73 -17.17 3.74 10.84
N ILE A 74 -15.97 3.57 10.27
CA ILE A 74 -14.74 3.17 10.98
C ILE A 74 -13.81 4.34 11.32
N TYR A 75 -14.19 5.58 10.96
CA TYR A 75 -13.25 6.72 10.93
C TYR A 75 -13.08 7.47 12.26
N ARG A 76 -14.05 7.35 13.19
CA ARG A 76 -14.04 8.14 14.43
C ARG A 76 -12.84 7.81 15.32
N ASP A 77 -12.52 6.53 15.48
CA ASP A 77 -11.44 6.12 16.39
C ASP A 77 -10.03 6.46 15.86
N LEU A 78 -9.95 6.81 14.56
CA LEU A 78 -8.71 7.22 13.88
C LEU A 78 -8.44 8.72 13.98
N SER A 79 -9.42 9.54 14.39
CA SER A 79 -9.29 11.00 14.41
C SER A 79 -8.34 11.52 15.49
N ALA A 80 -7.88 10.64 16.39
CA ALA A 80 -6.89 10.93 17.42
C ALA A 80 -5.83 9.82 17.46
N TYR A 81 -4.63 10.19 17.89
CA TYR A 81 -3.48 9.27 18.05
C TYR A 81 -2.99 8.61 16.75
N GLY A 82 -3.33 9.18 15.60
CA GLY A 82 -2.79 8.80 14.28
C GLY A 82 -3.60 7.74 13.55
N HIS A 83 -3.52 7.77 12.22
CA HIS A 83 -4.27 6.88 11.31
C HIS A 83 -3.53 5.58 10.97
N PHE A 84 -2.23 5.52 11.26
CA PHE A 84 -1.33 4.42 10.87
C PHE A 84 -0.66 3.81 12.11
N GLY A 85 -0.33 2.53 12.03
CA GLY A 85 0.28 1.76 13.13
C GLY A 85 -0.68 1.36 14.25
N ARG A 86 -1.98 1.61 14.08
CA ARG A 86 -3.05 1.27 15.03
C ARG A 86 -3.70 -0.08 14.67
N GLU A 87 -2.95 -1.17 14.76
CA GLU A 87 -3.41 -2.51 14.37
C GLU A 87 -4.62 -3.00 15.20
N GLU A 88 -4.73 -2.53 16.45
CA GLU A 88 -5.82 -2.88 17.36
C GLU A 88 -7.19 -2.35 16.91
N LEU A 89 -7.21 -1.36 16.01
CA LEU A 89 -8.45 -0.84 15.41
C LEU A 89 -8.96 -1.70 14.24
N GLY A 90 -8.20 -2.72 13.81
CA GLY A 90 -8.64 -3.67 12.78
C GLY A 90 -8.83 -3.07 11.39
N VAL A 91 -8.27 -1.89 11.12
CA VAL A 91 -8.39 -1.22 9.83
C VAL A 91 -7.61 -1.97 8.74
N ARG A 92 -8.25 -2.19 7.59
CA ARG A 92 -7.70 -3.02 6.51
C ARG A 92 -6.34 -2.54 6.00
N TRP A 93 -6.06 -1.24 6.01
CA TRP A 93 -4.78 -0.72 5.50
C TRP A 93 -3.58 -0.99 6.42
N GLU A 94 -3.80 -1.54 7.61
CA GLU A 94 -2.73 -2.07 8.46
C GLU A 94 -2.54 -3.59 8.30
N SER A 95 -3.34 -4.27 7.47
CA SER A 95 -3.16 -5.70 7.18
C SER A 95 -1.91 -5.96 6.32
N THR A 96 -1.35 -7.16 6.42
CA THR A 96 -0.16 -7.63 5.68
C THR A 96 -0.46 -8.85 4.81
N ASP A 97 -1.72 -9.02 4.42
CA ASP A 97 -2.25 -10.16 3.65
C ASP A 97 -1.74 -10.25 2.19
N LYS A 98 -1.06 -9.22 1.69
CA LYS A 98 -0.43 -9.20 0.36
C LYS A 98 1.07 -9.48 0.41
N ALA A 99 1.64 -9.69 1.61
CA ALA A 99 3.07 -9.92 1.77
C ALA A 99 3.56 -11.18 1.03
N ASP A 100 2.85 -12.30 1.17
CA ASP A 100 3.21 -13.56 0.47
C ASP A 100 3.11 -13.42 -1.06
N GLU A 101 2.09 -12.69 -1.52
CA GLU A 101 1.89 -12.43 -2.94
C GLU A 101 3.05 -11.60 -3.53
N ILE A 102 3.49 -10.55 -2.82
CA ILE A 102 4.68 -9.77 -3.20
C ILE A 102 5.92 -10.65 -3.19
N LYS A 103 6.13 -11.42 -2.11
CA LYS A 103 7.32 -12.26 -1.94
C LYS A 103 7.49 -13.27 -3.07
N SER A 104 6.40 -13.82 -3.60
CA SER A 104 6.44 -14.74 -4.74
C SER A 104 6.86 -14.11 -6.08
N ARG A 105 6.91 -12.78 -6.18
CA ARG A 105 7.24 -12.02 -7.41
C ARG A 105 8.57 -11.28 -7.36
N LEU A 106 9.27 -11.35 -6.22
CA LEU A 106 10.64 -10.86 -6.02
C LEU A 106 11.61 -11.73 -6.83
#